data_AF-A0A1R0WH56-F1
#
_entry.id   AF-A0A1R0WH56-F1
#
_cell.length_a   1.000
_cell.length_b   1.000
_cell.length_c   1.000
_cell.angle_alpha   90.00
_cell.angle_beta   90.00
_cell.angle_gamma   90.00
#
_symmetry.space_group_name_H-M   'P 1'
#
loop_
_entity.id
_entity.type
_entity.pdbx_description
1 polymer ?
#
loop_
_entity_poly.entity_id
_entity_poly.type
_entity_poly.pdbx_seq_one_letter_code
_entity_poly.pdbx_strand_id
1 'polypeptide(L)'
;MLKAGLNPVDILSNQGSCCVDIVHQKDISHTTAYSVNLFEAMEQVDDEELDVFLIYRKYTVPEDHADLGTGAYDFAETYSYIQQMGNVRNAIVQNVGASPDKFRSIINDLYVLK
;
A
#
# COMPACT_ATOMS: atom_id res chain seq x y z
N MET A 1 4.63 -2.75 -1.03
CA MET A 1 5.43 -3.32 0.07
C MET A 1 4.67 -4.47 0.70
N LEU A 2 3.51 -4.23 1.33
CA LEU A 2 2.69 -5.30 1.94
C LEU A 2 2.34 -6.45 0.99
N LYS A 3 1.96 -6.16 -0.26
CA LYS A 3 1.66 -7.20 -1.26
C LYS A 3 2.83 -8.13 -1.62
N ALA A 4 4.07 -7.73 -1.30
CA ALA A 4 5.26 -8.56 -1.46
C ALA A 4 5.67 -9.26 -0.15
N GLY A 5 4.84 -9.18 0.90
CA GLY A 5 5.18 -9.71 2.24
C GLY A 5 6.19 -8.87 3.01
N LEU A 6 6.42 -7.61 2.61
CA LEU A 6 7.45 -6.76 3.20
C LEU A 6 6.86 -5.70 4.13
N ASN A 7 7.47 -5.55 5.31
CA ASN A 7 7.17 -4.44 6.21
C ASN A 7 7.73 -3.12 5.65
N PRO A 8 6.92 -2.05 5.53
CA PRO A 8 7.35 -0.76 5.00
C PRO A 8 8.53 -0.14 5.76
N VAL A 9 8.53 -0.21 7.10
CA VAL A 9 9.58 0.36 7.96
C VAL A 9 10.89 -0.39 7.77
N ASP A 10 10.86 -1.71 7.62
CA ASP A 10 12.05 -2.51 7.34
C ASP A 10 12.65 -2.16 5.97
N ILE A 11 11.81 -1.86 4.98
CA ILE A 11 12.30 -1.41 3.66
C ILE A 11 12.90 -0.01 3.75
N LEU A 12 12.24 0.91 4.45
CA LEU A 12 12.73 2.28 4.62
C LEU A 12 14.04 2.32 5.40
N SER A 13 14.19 1.51 6.46
CA SER A 13 15.42 1.45 7.26
C SER A 13 16.61 0.90 6.46
N ASN A 14 16.39 -0.11 5.62
CA ASN A 14 17.43 -0.70 4.77
C ASN A 14 17.85 0.20 3.59
N GLN A 15 17.07 1.23 3.26
CA GLN A 15 17.44 2.20 2.21
C GLN A 15 18.50 3.21 2.67
N GLY A 16 18.82 3.28 3.97
CA GLY A 16 19.91 4.11 4.49
C GLY A 16 19.82 5.58 4.06
N SER A 17 20.90 6.11 3.48
CA SER A 17 20.98 7.49 2.97
C SER A 17 20.51 7.63 1.51
N CYS A 18 20.03 6.57 0.86
CA CYS A 18 19.46 6.70 -0.48
C CYS A 18 18.23 7.62 -0.40
N CYS A 19 18.21 8.66 -1.23
CA CYS A 19 17.09 9.59 -1.29
C CYS A 19 15.84 8.84 -1.77
N VAL A 20 14.91 8.57 -0.86
CA VAL A 20 13.55 8.20 -1.24
C VAL A 20 12.84 9.48 -1.68
N ASP A 21 13.04 9.92 -2.92
CA ASP A 21 12.51 11.21 -3.40
C ASP A 21 10.96 11.25 -3.41
N ILE A 22 10.32 10.09 -3.58
CA ILE A 22 8.88 9.96 -3.78
C ILE A 22 8.33 8.76 -3.00
N VAL A 23 7.26 8.97 -2.25
CA VAL A 23 6.44 7.89 -1.66
C VAL A 23 5.06 7.87 -2.29
N HIS A 24 4.59 6.67 -2.60
CA HIS A 24 3.27 6.40 -3.16
C HIS A 24 2.37 5.83 -2.07
N GLN A 25 1.29 6.51 -1.73
CA GLN A 25 0.37 6.05 -0.69
C GLN A 25 -0.85 5.38 -1.29
N LYS A 26 -1.08 4.15 -0.84
CA LYS A 26 -2.28 3.37 -1.11
C LYS A 26 -2.71 2.73 0.18
N ASP A 27 -4.00 2.62 0.39
CA ASP A 27 -4.55 1.81 1.47
C ASP A 27 -5.11 0.50 0.92
N ILE A 28 -5.21 -0.46 1.83
CA ILE A 28 -5.71 -1.80 1.56
C ILE A 28 -6.90 -2.06 2.47
N SER A 29 -7.97 -2.62 1.91
CA SER A 29 -9.15 -2.97 2.66
C SER A 29 -8.80 -3.89 3.84
N HIS A 30 -9.53 -3.74 4.94
CA HIS A 30 -9.48 -4.70 6.05
C HIS A 30 -9.97 -6.10 5.65
N THR A 31 -10.67 -6.19 4.52
CA THR A 31 -11.17 -7.46 3.97
C THR A 31 -10.76 -7.53 2.51
N THR A 32 -9.84 -8.44 2.22
CA THR A 32 -9.35 -8.70 0.87
C THR A 32 -9.85 -10.05 0.38
N ALA A 33 -9.95 -10.23 -0.94
CA ALA A 33 -10.41 -11.49 -1.53
C ALA A 33 -9.43 -12.66 -1.28
N TYR A 34 -8.14 -12.35 -1.16
CA TYR A 34 -7.05 -13.28 -0.89
C TYR A 34 -6.12 -12.70 0.19
N SER A 35 -5.06 -13.45 0.59
CA SER A 35 -4.01 -12.85 1.42
C SER A 35 -3.47 -11.57 0.77
N VAL A 36 -3.16 -10.58 1.61
CA VAL A 36 -2.50 -9.35 1.18
C VAL A 36 -1.17 -9.68 0.50
N ASN A 37 -0.40 -10.59 1.09
CA ASN A 37 0.84 -11.08 0.52
C ASN A 37 0.53 -11.99 -0.69
N LEU A 38 1.01 -11.61 -1.86
CA LEU A 38 0.74 -12.33 -3.12
C LEU A 38 1.33 -13.73 -3.13
N PHE A 39 2.47 -13.95 -2.46
CA PHE A 39 3.09 -15.28 -2.41
C PHE A 39 2.28 -16.24 -1.54
N GLU A 40 1.78 -15.76 -0.40
CA GLU A 40 0.82 -16.52 0.42
C GLU A 40 -0.50 -16.76 -0.33
N ALA A 41 -0.97 -15.77 -1.10
CA ALA A 41 -2.17 -15.92 -1.91
C ALA A 41 -2.03 -17.01 -2.98
N MET A 42 -0.84 -17.21 -3.56
CA MET A 42 -0.56 -18.31 -4.49
C MET A 42 -0.55 -19.67 -3.79
N GLU A 43 0.11 -19.76 -2.63
CA GLU A 43 0.15 -20.98 -1.83
C GLU A 43 -1.25 -21.43 -1.39
N GLN A 44 -2.15 -20.49 -1.10
CA GLN A 44 -3.55 -20.78 -0.71
C GLN A 44 -4.35 -21.52 -1.78
N VAL A 45 -3.99 -21.40 -3.06
CA VAL A 45 -4.75 -21.96 -4.18
C VAL A 45 -3.93 -22.89 -5.09
N ASP A 46 -2.74 -23.30 -4.64
CA ASP A 46 -1.85 -24.25 -5.33
C ASP A 46 -1.50 -23.84 -6.77
N ASP A 47 -1.16 -22.55 -6.95
CA ASP A 47 -0.99 -21.92 -8.26
C ASP A 47 0.45 -21.43 -8.47
N GLU A 48 1.39 -22.38 -8.47
CA GLU A 48 2.84 -22.14 -8.51
C GLU A 48 3.39 -21.79 -9.90
N GLU A 49 2.62 -21.99 -10.98
CA GLU A 49 3.10 -21.84 -12.37
C GLU A 49 2.86 -20.47 -13.00
N LEU A 50 2.29 -19.51 -12.26
CA LEU A 50 1.98 -18.19 -12.81
C LEU A 50 3.22 -17.31 -13.01
N ASP A 51 3.28 -16.67 -14.18
CA ASP A 51 4.20 -15.56 -14.44
C ASP A 51 3.96 -14.42 -13.44
N VAL A 52 5.05 -13.84 -12.93
CA VAL A 52 5.02 -12.82 -11.87
C VAL A 52 4.17 -11.60 -12.22
N PHE A 53 4.10 -11.23 -13.50
CA PHE A 53 3.25 -10.13 -13.97
C PHE A 53 1.76 -10.46 -13.94
N LEU A 54 1.40 -11.74 -14.06
CA LEU A 54 0.01 -12.20 -14.02
C LEU A 54 -0.51 -12.36 -12.60
N ILE A 55 0.36 -12.68 -11.63
CA ILE A 55 0.01 -12.84 -10.21
C ILE A 55 -0.71 -11.58 -9.70
N TYR A 56 -0.11 -10.40 -9.90
CA TYR A 56 -0.69 -9.15 -9.38
C TYR A 56 -2.13 -8.93 -9.89
N ARG A 57 -2.37 -9.21 -11.18
CA ARG A 57 -3.68 -9.03 -11.81
C ARG A 57 -4.71 -10.06 -11.34
N LYS A 58 -4.27 -11.29 -11.03
CA LYS A 58 -5.15 -12.37 -10.57
C LYS A 58 -5.58 -12.18 -9.11
N TYR A 59 -4.64 -11.78 -8.25
CA TYR A 59 -4.85 -11.69 -6.79
C TYR A 59 -4.99 -10.26 -6.27
N THR A 60 -5.28 -9.30 -7.15
CA THR A 60 -5.63 -7.93 -6.76
C THR A 60 -6.89 -7.52 -7.49
N VAL A 61 -7.96 -7.33 -6.72
CA VAL A 61 -9.22 -6.79 -7.23
C VAL A 61 -9.42 -5.36 -6.75
N PRO A 62 -10.21 -4.53 -7.46
CA PRO A 62 -10.47 -3.16 -7.03
C PRO A 62 -10.97 -3.03 -5.57
N GLU A 63 -11.74 -4.02 -5.11
CA GLU A 63 -12.33 -4.09 -3.77
C GLU A 63 -11.29 -4.34 -2.67
N ASP A 64 -10.08 -4.81 -3.03
CA ASP A 64 -8.97 -4.92 -2.08
C ASP A 64 -8.43 -3.54 -1.67
N HIS A 65 -8.82 -2.46 -2.37
CA HIS A 65 -8.36 -1.10 -2.07
C HIS A 65 -9.35 -0.33 -1.21
N ALA A 66 -8.80 0.38 -0.23
CA ALA A 66 -9.55 1.30 0.61
C ALA A 66 -9.24 2.75 0.24
N ASP A 67 -10.13 3.65 0.65
CA ASP A 67 -9.78 5.07 0.75
C ASP A 67 -8.71 5.24 1.82
N LEU A 68 -7.88 6.28 1.69
CA LEU A 68 -6.71 6.42 2.53
C LEU A 68 -7.12 6.59 4.01
N GLY A 69 -6.48 5.84 4.91
CA GLY A 69 -6.73 5.90 6.36
C GLY A 69 -8.01 5.19 6.80
N THR A 70 -8.71 4.50 5.90
CA THR A 70 -9.91 3.71 6.22
C THR A 70 -9.66 2.21 6.15
N GLY A 71 -8.47 1.82 5.71
CA GLY A 71 -8.05 0.44 5.56
C GLY A 71 -7.07 -0.01 6.64
N ALA A 72 -6.42 -1.14 6.36
CA ALA A 72 -5.55 -1.84 7.29
C ALA A 72 -4.10 -1.33 7.31
N TYR A 73 -3.73 -0.39 6.43
CA TYR A 73 -2.36 0.10 6.39
C TYR A 73 -2.05 1.02 7.59
N ASP A 74 -0.97 0.74 8.33
CA ASP A 74 -0.51 1.62 9.41
C ASP A 74 0.26 2.83 8.85
N PHE A 75 -0.48 3.89 8.56
CA PHE A 75 0.10 5.16 8.15
C PHE A 75 0.85 5.85 9.28
N ALA A 76 0.40 5.75 10.53
CA ALA A 76 0.97 6.51 11.64
C ALA A 76 2.42 6.10 11.92
N GLU A 77 2.67 4.79 12.01
CA GLU A 77 4.03 4.26 12.23
C GLU A 77 4.94 4.56 11.03
N THR A 78 4.48 4.24 9.82
CA THR A 78 5.27 4.46 8.60
C THR A 78 5.65 5.94 8.44
N TYR A 79 4.71 6.86 8.68
CA TYR A 79 4.96 8.29 8.51
C TYR A 79 5.84 8.88 9.59
N SER A 80 5.71 8.42 10.84
CA SER A 80 6.67 8.78 11.89
C SER A 80 8.10 8.44 11.46
N TYR A 81 8.29 7.26 10.87
CA TYR A 81 9.60 6.86 10.35
C TYR A 81 10.06 7.71 9.15
N ILE A 82 9.18 7.96 8.18
CA ILE A 82 9.48 8.82 7.02
C ILE A 82 9.91 10.23 7.46
N GLN A 83 9.21 10.81 8.44
CA GLN A 83 9.55 12.13 8.98
C GLN A 83 10.93 12.13 9.66
N GLN A 84 11.28 11.07 10.39
CA GLN A 84 12.59 10.92 11.03
C GLN A 84 13.74 10.81 10.02
N MET A 85 13.51 10.17 8.86
CA MET A 85 14.53 10.05 7.82
C MET A 85 14.84 11.39 7.12
N GLY A 86 13.86 12.29 7.02
CA GLY A 86 14.03 13.64 6.48
C GLY A 86 14.44 13.72 4.99
N ASN A 87 14.37 12.62 4.25
CA ASN A 87 14.81 12.52 2.85
C ASN A 87 13.66 12.39 1.84
N VAL A 88 12.41 12.29 2.29
CA VAL A 88 11.23 12.24 1.42
C VAL A 88 10.78 13.63 1.00
N ARG A 89 10.82 13.89 -0.32
CA ARG A 89 10.46 15.20 -0.90
C ARG A 89 9.02 15.27 -1.38
N ASN A 90 8.49 14.17 -1.92
CA ASN A 90 7.16 14.13 -2.49
C ASN A 90 6.34 12.96 -1.95
N ALA A 91 5.10 13.26 -1.62
CA ALA A 91 4.10 12.32 -1.16
C ALA A 91 2.95 12.32 -2.19
N ILE A 92 2.66 11.16 -2.79
CA ILE A 92 1.61 11.02 -3.80
C ILE A 92 0.51 10.12 -3.24
N VAL A 93 -0.66 10.71 -3.02
CA VAL A 93 -1.89 10.00 -2.69
C VAL A 93 -2.41 9.30 -3.95
N GLN A 94 -2.59 7.99 -3.89
CA GLN A 94 -3.30 7.24 -4.92
C GLN A 94 -4.68 6.84 -4.40
N ASN A 95 -5.68 7.60 -4.79
CA ASN A 95 -7.08 7.39 -4.41
C ASN A 95 -7.69 6.21 -5.20
N VAL A 96 -7.36 4.98 -4.79
CA VAL A 96 -7.79 3.74 -5.48
C VAL A 96 -9.07 3.13 -4.87
N GLY A 97 -9.47 3.56 -3.67
CA GLY A 97 -10.64 3.03 -2.96
C GLY A 97 -11.97 3.22 -3.71
N ALA A 98 -12.96 2.42 -3.36
CA ALA A 98 -14.23 2.30 -4.07
C ALA A 98 -15.29 3.35 -3.68
N SER A 99 -14.92 4.42 -2.97
CA SER A 99 -15.88 5.44 -2.56
C SER A 99 -16.68 6.02 -3.73
N PRO A 100 -18.02 6.09 -3.63
CA PRO A 100 -18.85 6.59 -4.71
C PRO A 100 -18.65 8.09 -4.98
N ASP A 101 -18.31 8.86 -3.94
CA ASP A 101 -17.98 10.28 -4.04
C ASP A 101 -16.45 10.48 -4.03
N LYS A 102 -15.84 10.33 -5.20
CA LYS A 102 -14.38 10.37 -5.36
C LYS A 102 -13.77 11.73 -5.03
N PHE A 103 -14.46 12.85 -5.30
CA PHE A 103 -13.92 14.17 -4.97
C PHE A 103 -13.83 14.39 -3.46
N ARG A 104 -14.87 13.99 -2.72
CA ARG A 104 -14.83 14.07 -1.26
C ARG A 104 -13.82 13.08 -0.65
N SER A 105 -13.72 11.88 -1.23
CA SER A 105 -12.71 10.89 -0.86
C SER A 105 -11.28 11.46 -1.00
N ILE A 106 -10.95 12.08 -2.14
CA ILE A 106 -9.65 12.74 -2.35
C ILE A 106 -9.38 13.84 -1.31
N ILE A 107 -10.39 14.65 -0.98
CA ILE A 107 -10.23 15.69 0.04
C ILE A 107 -9.89 15.05 1.40
N ASN A 108 -10.59 13.98 1.77
CA ASN A 108 -10.35 13.26 3.02
C ASN A 108 -8.95 12.63 3.04
N ASP A 109 -8.51 12.00 1.96
CA ASP A 109 -7.18 11.39 1.85
C ASP A 109 -6.07 12.43 2.12
N LEU A 110 -6.23 13.67 1.63
CA LEU A 110 -5.28 14.77 1.87
C LEU A 110 -5.26 15.25 3.32
N TYR A 111 -6.30 14.98 4.11
CA TYR A 111 -6.33 15.29 5.55
C TYR A 111 -5.70 14.20 6.40
N VAL A 112 -5.76 12.94 5.98
CA VAL A 112 -5.14 11.80 6.70
C VAL A 112 -3.63 11.97 6.84
N LEU A 113 -3.01 12.68 5.90
CA LEU A 113 -1.56 12.86 5.82
C LEU A 113 -1.03 14.14 6.50
N LYS A 114 -1.90 14.93 7.13
CA LYS A 114 -1.52 16.14 7.87
C LYS A 114 -1.29 15.83 9.34
#